data_AF-A0A3D1XMX9-F1
#
_entry.id   AF-A0A3D1XMX9-F1
#
_cell.length_a   1.000
_cell.length_b   1.000
_cell.length_c   1.000
_cell.angle_alpha   90.00
_cell.angle_beta   90.00
_cell.angle_gamma   90.00
#
_symmetry.space_group_name_H-M   'P 1'
#
loop_
_entity.id
_entity.type
_entity.pdbx_description
1 polymer ?
#
loop_
_entity_poly.entity_id
_entity_poly.type
_entity_poly.pdbx_seq_one_letter_code
_entity_poly.pdbx_strand_id
1 'polypeptide(L)'
;IDNIEERVMHLGDRIISELNRRDIEIYNSTLSEERSGNISFALDKDVGSLYSYMLENKVKLTVRDGLVRFSPHFYNNEDEILKVFDLLDGYLKK
;
A
#
# COMPACT_ATOMS: atom_id res chain seq x y z
N ILE A 1 3.91 -20.79 -14.58
CA ILE A 1 3.75 -19.99 -13.34
C ILE A 1 2.39 -19.37 -13.49
N ASP A 2 1.34 -20.05 -13.01
CA ASP A 2 0.03 -19.85 -13.62
C ASP A 2 -0.87 -18.87 -12.85
N ASN A 3 -0.43 -18.34 -11.69
CA ASN A 3 -1.28 -17.50 -10.83
C ASN A 3 -0.58 -16.23 -10.29
N ILE A 4 0.43 -15.66 -10.99
CA ILE A 4 1.09 -14.41 -10.55
C ILE A 4 0.06 -13.27 -10.42
N GLU A 5 -0.79 -13.12 -11.43
CA GLU A 5 -1.79 -12.07 -11.46
C GLU A 5 -2.78 -12.23 -10.30
N GLU A 6 -3.35 -13.41 -10.11
CA GLU A 6 -4.25 -13.71 -9.00
C GLU A 6 -3.60 -13.40 -7.64
N ARG A 7 -2.33 -13.78 -7.45
CA ARG A 7 -1.59 -13.48 -6.23
C ARG A 7 -1.44 -11.97 -6.00
N VAL A 8 -1.01 -11.23 -7.03
CA VAL A 8 -0.84 -9.78 -6.95
C VAL A 8 -2.18 -9.08 -6.70
N MET A 9 -3.26 -9.54 -7.34
CA MET A 9 -4.59 -9.00 -7.16
C MET A 9 -5.13 -9.26 -5.75
N HIS A 10 -4.92 -10.47 -5.21
CA HIS A 10 -5.26 -10.82 -3.84
C HIS A 10 -4.54 -9.93 -2.82
N LEU A 11 -3.23 -9.75 -2.97
CA LEU A 11 -2.45 -8.84 -2.13
C LEU A 11 -2.95 -7.39 -2.24
N GLY A 12 -3.37 -6.99 -3.45
CA GLY A 12 -4.03 -5.71 -3.67
C GLY A 12 -5.34 -5.57 -2.90
N ASP A 13 -6.21 -6.58 -2.90
CA ASP A 13 -7.47 -6.56 -2.12
C ASP A 13 -7.19 -6.40 -0.62
N ARG A 14 -6.14 -7.06 -0.11
CA ARG A 14 -5.72 -6.91 1.29
C ARG A 14 -5.32 -5.47 1.61
N ILE A 15 -4.53 -4.83 0.73
CA ILE A 15 -4.13 -3.43 0.90
C ILE A 15 -5.34 -2.49 0.85
N ILE A 16 -6.26 -2.68 -0.11
CA ILE A 16 -7.50 -1.90 -0.22
C ILE A 16 -8.32 -2.02 1.07
N SER A 17 -8.50 -3.24 1.57
CA SER A 17 -9.21 -3.50 2.83
C SER A 17 -8.57 -2.75 4.00
N GLU A 18 -7.25 -2.78 4.14
CA GLU A 18 -6.55 -2.09 5.23
C GLU A 18 -6.60 -0.56 5.11
N LEU A 19 -6.57 0.00 3.90
CA LEU A 19 -6.77 1.44 3.66
C LEU A 19 -8.20 1.88 4.00
N ASN A 20 -9.21 1.14 3.54
CA ASN A 20 -10.62 1.41 3.82
C ASN A 20 -10.92 1.37 5.32
N ARG A 21 -10.32 0.43 6.07
CA ARG A 21 -10.48 0.34 7.54
C ARG A 21 -9.94 1.54 8.30
N ARG A 22 -9.11 2.37 7.65
CA ARG A 22 -8.49 3.57 8.22
C ARG A 22 -9.06 4.85 7.63
N ASP A 23 -10.13 4.74 6.84
CA ASP A 23 -10.74 5.86 6.11
C ASP A 23 -9.71 6.64 5.25
N ILE A 24 -8.71 5.93 4.70
CA ILE A 24 -7.68 6.52 3.83
C ILE A 24 -8.18 6.48 2.38
N GLU A 25 -8.19 7.65 1.73
CA GLU A 25 -8.67 7.79 0.36
C GLU A 25 -7.73 7.13 -0.66
N ILE A 26 -8.28 6.18 -1.42
CA ILE A 26 -7.60 5.49 -2.52
C ILE A 26 -7.82 6.29 -3.80
N TYR A 27 -6.72 6.62 -4.48
CA TYR A 27 -6.73 7.49 -5.66
C TYR A 27 -7.09 6.74 -6.95
N ASN A 28 -6.67 5.48 -7.11
CA ASN A 28 -6.96 4.69 -8.31
C ASN A 28 -8.22 3.84 -8.16
N SER A 29 -8.77 3.35 -9.28
CA SER A 29 -9.94 2.46 -9.27
C SER A 29 -9.68 1.24 -8.38
N THR A 30 -10.68 0.90 -7.56
CA THR A 30 -10.71 -0.28 -6.70
C THR A 30 -11.49 -1.44 -7.34
N LEU A 31 -12.08 -1.21 -8.52
CA LEU A 31 -12.78 -2.24 -9.29
C LEU A 31 -11.76 -3.23 -9.85
N SER A 32 -12.00 -4.52 -9.64
CA SER A 32 -11.08 -5.59 -10.05
C SER A 32 -10.79 -5.61 -11.56
N GLU A 33 -11.75 -5.18 -12.38
CA GLU A 33 -11.66 -5.16 -13.84
C GLU A 33 -10.84 -3.98 -14.40
N GLU A 34 -10.63 -2.93 -13.60
CA GLU A 34 -9.97 -1.68 -14.02
C GLU A 34 -8.62 -1.47 -13.33
N ARG A 35 -8.35 -2.23 -12.25
CA ARG A 35 -7.19 -2.00 -11.39
C ARG A 35 -6.03 -2.94 -11.72
N SER A 36 -4.83 -2.41 -11.53
CA SER A 36 -3.61 -3.23 -11.48
C SER A 36 -3.31 -3.65 -10.03
N GLY A 37 -2.19 -4.33 -9.82
CA GLY A 37 -1.64 -4.60 -8.49
C GLY A 37 -1.23 -3.33 -7.72
N ASN A 38 -0.96 -2.22 -8.41
CA ASN A 38 -0.53 -0.99 -7.76
C ASN A 38 -1.71 -0.23 -7.14
N ILE A 39 -1.54 0.20 -5.89
CA ILE A 39 -2.54 0.95 -5.14
C ILE A 39 -1.92 2.26 -4.72
N SER A 40 -2.51 3.36 -5.19
CA SER A 40 -2.11 4.72 -4.89
C SER A 40 -3.13 5.34 -3.95
N PHE A 41 -2.67 6.03 -2.90
CA PHE A 41 -3.54 6.67 -1.93
C PHE A 41 -2.94 8.01 -1.48
N ALA A 42 -3.82 8.89 -1.03
CA ALA A 42 -3.44 10.18 -0.47
C ALA A 42 -3.36 10.09 1.06
N LEU A 43 -2.48 10.90 1.65
CA LEU A 43 -2.41 11.10 3.09
C LEU A 43 -2.39 12.59 3.38
N ASP A 44 -3.07 13.00 4.44
CA ASP A 44 -3.03 14.37 4.96
C ASP A 44 -1.78 14.60 5.84
N LYS A 45 -0.61 14.18 5.33
CA LYS A 45 0.70 14.26 6.00
C LYS A 45 1.80 14.42 4.94
N ASP A 46 2.99 14.83 5.39
CA ASP A 46 4.16 14.89 4.52
C ASP A 46 4.61 13.47 4.09
N VAL A 47 4.32 13.13 2.84
CA VAL A 47 4.69 11.85 2.22
C VAL A 47 6.20 11.65 2.07
N GLY A 48 7.00 12.73 2.06
CA GLY A 48 8.47 12.65 2.03
C GLY A 48 9.03 12.10 3.34
N SER A 49 8.57 12.64 4.47
CA SER A 49 8.91 12.13 5.80
C SER A 49 8.41 10.69 6.01
N LEU A 50 7.24 10.34 5.51
CA LEU A 50 6.74 8.97 5.53
C LEU A 50 7.66 8.01 4.76
N TYR A 51 8.12 8.39 3.57
CA TYR A 51 9.04 7.57 2.78
C TYR A 51 10.33 7.24 3.55
N SER A 52 10.95 8.26 4.15
CA SER A 52 12.16 8.08 4.96
C SER A 52 11.91 7.13 6.14
N TYR A 53 10.82 7.33 6.87
CA TYR A 53 10.44 6.47 7.99
C TYR A 53 10.22 5.01 7.57
N MET A 54 9.52 4.79 6.46
CA MET A 54 9.28 3.44 5.93
C MET A 54 10.58 2.77 5.49
N LEU A 55 11.46 3.51 4.81
CA LEU A 55 12.76 3.02 4.37
C LEU A 55 13.65 2.60 5.55
N GLU A 56 13.69 3.41 6.62
CA GLU A 56 14.39 3.07 7.87
C GLU A 56 13.87 1.78 8.50
N ASN A 57 12.57 1.50 8.33
CA ASN A 57 11.92 0.26 8.80
C ASN A 57 11.95 -0.88 7.75
N LYS A 58 12.81 -0.76 6.72
CA LYS A 58 13.02 -1.74 5.66
C LYS A 58 11.78 -1.99 4.79
N VAL A 59 10.90 -1.00 4.67
CA VAL A 59 9.75 -1.00 3.77
C VAL A 59 10.04 -0.07 2.60
N LYS A 60 10.03 -0.61 1.38
CA LYS A 60 10.19 0.19 0.16
C LYS A 60 8.82 0.44 -0.46
N LEU A 61 8.43 1.72 -0.55
CA LEU A 61 7.26 2.19 -1.27
C LEU A 61 7.68 3.22 -2.32
N THR A 62 6.75 3.68 -3.16
CA THR A 62 7.00 4.80 -4.06
C THR A 62 6.17 6.01 -3.65
N VAL A 63 6.77 7.19 -3.66
CA VAL A 63 6.04 8.46 -3.60
C VAL A 63 6.13 9.12 -4.96
N ARG A 64 4.98 9.46 -5.56
CA ARG A 64 4.93 10.12 -6.85
C ARG A 64 3.71 11.02 -6.94
N ASP A 65 3.93 12.26 -7.39
CA ASP A 65 2.88 13.28 -7.54
C ASP A 65 2.12 13.54 -6.22
N GLY A 66 2.82 13.47 -5.09
CA GLY A 66 2.23 13.63 -3.75
C GLY A 66 1.48 12.39 -3.22
N LEU A 67 1.38 11.32 -4.02
CA LEU A 67 0.68 10.09 -3.65
C LEU A 67 1.67 9.02 -3.16
N VAL A 68 1.23 8.25 -2.17
CA VAL A 68 1.90 7.02 -1.74
C VAL A 68 1.42 5.87 -2.63
N ARG A 69 2.34 5.02 -3.09
CA ARG A 69 2.03 3.84 -3.90
C ARG A 69 2.58 2.57 -3.27
N PHE A 70 1.69 1.62 -3.03
CA PHE A 70 2.05 0.24 -2.76
C PHE A 70 1.96 -0.58 -4.03
N SER A 71 3.04 -1.31 -4.33
CA SER A 71 3.20 -2.17 -5.50
C SER A 71 3.54 -3.57 -5.04
N PRO A 72 2.56 -4.35 -4.52
CA PRO A 72 2.80 -5.72 -4.12
C PRO A 72 3.30 -6.55 -5.32
N HIS A 73 4.27 -7.40 -5.05
CA HIS A 73 4.76 -8.40 -5.98
C HIS A 73 4.34 -9.80 -5.53
N PHE A 74 4.40 -10.78 -6.43
CA PHE A 74 3.95 -12.16 -6.14
C PHE A 74 4.70 -12.82 -4.98
N TYR A 75 5.93 -12.38 -4.70
CA TYR A 75 6.75 -12.88 -3.58
C TYR A 75 6.43 -12.21 -2.24
N ASN A 76 5.57 -11.18 -2.22
CA ASN A 76 5.09 -10.60 -0.98
C ASN A 76 4.04 -11.49 -0.32
N ASN A 77 3.81 -11.23 0.96
CA ASN A 77 2.79 -11.92 1.74
C ASN A 77 1.94 -10.97 2.61
N GLU A 78 0.88 -11.56 3.15
CA GLU A 78 -0.15 -10.89 3.94
C GLU A 78 0.42 -10.33 5.25
N ASP A 79 1.37 -11.03 5.89
CA ASP A 79 2.02 -10.57 7.12
C ASP A 79 2.89 -9.33 6.85
N GLU A 80 3.58 -9.27 5.70
CA GLU A 80 4.29 -8.08 5.27
C GLU A 80 3.35 -6.90 5.06
N ILE A 81 2.18 -7.12 4.44
CA ILE A 81 1.16 -6.07 4.28
C ILE A 81 0.73 -5.56 5.65
N LEU A 82 0.36 -6.45 6.57
CA LEU A 82 -0.06 -6.06 7.92
C LEU A 82 1.03 -5.26 8.64
N LYS A 83 2.28 -5.69 8.54
CA LYS A 83 3.42 -4.98 9.14
C LYS A 83 3.61 -3.57 8.57
N VAL A 84 3.39 -3.37 7.26
CA VAL A 84 3.43 -2.03 6.65
C VAL A 84 2.34 -1.13 7.23
N PHE A 85 1.14 -1.67 7.45
CA PHE A 85 0.05 -0.91 8.06
C PHE A 85 0.27 -0.63 9.55
N ASP A 86 0.87 -1.54 10.31
CA ASP A 86 1.27 -1.28 11.70
C ASP A 86 2.28 -0.11 11.79
N LEU A 87 3.24 -0.06 10.86
CA LEU A 87 4.19 1.05 10.75
C LEU A 87 3.47 2.35 10.35
N LEU A 88 2.54 2.28 9.40
CA LEU A 88 1.75 3.44 8.98
C LEU A 88 0.95 4.00 10.16
N ASP A 89 0.28 3.15 10.93
CA ASP A 89 -0.47 3.56 12.13
C ASP A 89 0.44 4.17 13.19
N GLY A 90 1.62 3.57 13.40
CA GLY A 90 2.64 4.10 14.31
C GLY A 90 3.19 5.46 13.87
N TYR A 91 3.24 5.73 12.56
CA TYR A 91 3.61 7.03 12.01
C TYR A 91 2.49 8.06 12.14
N LEU A 92 1.24 7.69 11.82
CA LEU A 92 0.08 8.60 11.84
C LEU A 92 -0.33 9.04 13.24
N LYS A 93 -0.04 8.23 14.27
CA LYS A 93 -0.28 8.58 15.69
C LYS A 93 0.72 9.59 16.27
N LYS A 94 1.82 9.89 15.56
CA LYS A 94 2.83 10.89 15.97
C LYS A 94 2.45 12.28 15.46
#